data_AF-A0AAV8XJY7-F1
#
_entry.id   AF-A0AAV8XJY7-F1
#
_cell.length_a   1.000
_cell.length_b   1.000
_cell.length_c   1.000
_cell.angle_alpha   90.00
_cell.angle_beta   90.00
_cell.angle_gamma   90.00
#
_symmetry.space_group_name_H-M   'P 1'
#
loop_
_entity.id
_entity.type
_entity.pdbx_description
1 polymer ?
#
loop_
_entity_poly.entity_id
_entity_poly.type
_entity_poly.pdbx_seq_one_letter_code
_entity_poly.pdbx_strand_id
1 'polypeptide(L)'
;MAQWTEEVLAMKETATLRYIPNDSHHPFQHKIASFNFLIHRLLNFPLSKERFEHEKQLIKNIAKSNGYSVHLIDKLIRKHKFKRTLYNSTTFLSYIFLF
;
A
#
# COMPACT_ATOMS: atom_id res chain seq x y z
N MET A 1 -7.58 3.35 33.36
CA MET A 1 -7.83 4.30 32.27
C MET A 1 -6.77 4.09 31.19
N ALA A 2 -7.05 3.21 30.23
CA ALA A 2 -6.39 3.22 28.94
C ALA A 2 -7.53 3.11 27.93
N GLN A 3 -7.82 4.28 27.36
CA GLN A 3 -8.95 4.54 26.49
C GLN A 3 -8.68 3.80 25.17
N TRP A 4 -9.56 2.85 24.85
CA TRP A 4 -9.75 2.38 23.50
C TRP A 4 -9.87 3.61 22.58
N THR A 5 -8.84 3.87 21.78
CA THR A 5 -8.90 4.93 20.76
C THR A 5 -8.57 4.30 19.42
N GLU A 6 -9.61 4.25 18.58
CA GLU A 6 -9.53 4.34 17.12
C GLU A 6 -8.92 3.12 16.40
N GLU A 7 -9.70 2.06 16.39
CA GLU A 7 -9.72 0.99 15.40
C GLU A 7 -9.52 1.56 13.96
N VAL A 8 -8.33 1.41 13.40
CA VAL A 8 -7.97 0.33 12.46
C VAL A 8 -6.70 0.72 11.67
N LEU A 9 -5.60 0.00 11.91
CA LEU A 9 -4.37 -0.05 11.12
C LEU A 9 -3.74 1.30 10.69
N ALA A 10 -2.85 1.84 11.53
CA ALA A 10 -1.50 2.15 11.04
C ALA A 10 -0.63 0.92 11.36
N MET A 11 0.46 0.68 10.62
CA MET A 11 1.37 -0.44 10.95
C MET A 11 1.64 -0.42 12.45
N LYS A 12 1.45 -1.56 13.14
CA LYS A 12 1.65 -1.65 14.58
C LYS A 12 2.97 -0.97 14.92
N GLU A 13 3.00 -0.12 15.95
CA GLU A 13 4.16 0.71 16.29
C GLU A 13 5.46 -0.11 16.42
N THR A 14 5.34 -1.42 16.68
CA THR A 14 6.44 -2.37 16.77
C THR A 14 6.95 -2.92 15.43
N ALA A 15 6.38 -2.53 14.29
CA ALA A 15 6.82 -3.01 12.99
C ALA A 15 8.17 -2.38 12.62
N THR A 16 9.17 -3.19 12.27
CA THR A 16 10.53 -2.71 11.94
C THR A 16 10.60 -1.91 10.63
N LEU A 17 9.55 -1.94 9.80
CA LEU A 17 9.43 -1.24 8.51
C LEU A 17 10.62 -1.48 7.55
N ARG A 18 11.29 -2.62 7.70
CA ARG A 18 12.41 -3.06 6.86
C ARG A 18 11.91 -4.12 5.89
N TYR A 19 12.01 -3.81 4.61
CA TYR A 19 11.67 -4.70 3.50
C TYR A 19 12.93 -5.09 2.74
N ILE A 20 12.77 -5.88 1.67
CA ILE A 20 13.88 -6.24 0.79
C ILE A 20 14.44 -4.94 0.19
N PRO A 21 15.71 -4.59 0.47
CA PRO A 21 16.32 -3.36 -0.04
C PRO A 21 16.47 -3.36 -1.56
N ASN A 22 16.47 -2.16 -2.15
CA ASN A 22 16.55 -1.98 -3.60
C ASN A 22 17.87 -2.53 -4.21
N ASP A 23 18.96 -2.44 -3.47
CA ASP A 23 20.32 -2.88 -3.84
C ASP A 23 20.57 -4.39 -3.67
N SER A 24 19.65 -5.12 -3.04
CA SER A 24 19.79 -6.58 -2.88
C SER A 24 19.74 -7.34 -4.21
N HIS A 25 20.24 -8.58 -4.26
CA HIS A 25 20.26 -9.39 -5.50
C HIS A 25 18.93 -10.12 -5.80
N HIS A 26 17.80 -9.66 -5.26
CA HIS A 26 16.51 -10.31 -5.48
C HIS A 26 15.83 -9.84 -6.78
N PRO A 27 14.99 -10.69 -7.41
CA PRO A 27 14.10 -10.27 -8.48
C PRO A 27 13.24 -9.08 -8.09
N PHE A 28 13.01 -8.18 -9.05
CA PHE A 28 12.27 -6.94 -8.82
C PHE A 28 10.85 -7.19 -8.27
N GLN A 29 10.18 -8.27 -8.69
CA GLN A 29 8.84 -8.62 -8.21
C GLN A 29 8.81 -8.84 -6.69
N HIS A 30 9.79 -9.58 -6.15
CA HIS A 30 9.87 -9.85 -4.71
C HIS A 30 10.16 -8.58 -3.91
N LYS A 31 11.07 -7.73 -4.44
CA LYS A 31 11.40 -6.41 -3.89
C LYS A 31 10.17 -5.51 -3.71
N ILE A 32 9.30 -5.45 -4.71
CA ILE A 32 8.12 -4.58 -4.67
C ILE A 32 6.87 -5.22 -4.06
N ALA A 33 6.91 -6.50 -3.70
CA ALA A 33 5.74 -7.23 -3.21
C ALA A 33 5.14 -6.59 -1.95
N SER A 34 5.99 -6.21 -1.00
CA SER A 34 5.57 -5.53 0.23
C SER A 34 4.87 -4.20 -0.06
N PHE A 35 5.42 -3.38 -0.97
CA PHE A 35 4.78 -2.11 -1.35
C PHE A 35 3.45 -2.32 -2.07
N ASN A 36 3.33 -3.35 -2.91
CA ASN A 36 2.06 -3.70 -3.53
C ASN A 36 0.99 -4.07 -2.50
N PHE A 37 1.36 -4.84 -1.47
CA PHE A 37 0.47 -5.18 -0.36
C PHE A 37 0.02 -3.93 0.41
N LEU A 38 0.95 -3.05 0.78
CA LEU A 38 0.64 -1.80 1.48
C LEU A 38 -0.29 -0.89 0.67
N ILE A 39 -0.02 -0.75 -0.63
CA ILE A 39 -0.84 0.07 -1.53
C ILE A 39 -2.22 -0.53 -1.75
N HIS A 40 -2.31 -1.86 -1.89
CA HIS A 40 -3.60 -2.55 -1.96
C HIS A 40 -4.44 -2.25 -0.72
N ARG A 41 -3.83 -2.33 0.47
CA ARG A 41 -4.52 -1.99 1.72
C ARG A 41 -4.94 -0.53 1.76
N LEU A 42 -4.03 0.41 1.43
CA LEU A 42 -4.30 1.85 1.38
C LEU A 42 -5.53 2.18 0.51
N LEU A 43 -5.74 1.46 -0.60
CA LEU A 43 -6.81 1.75 -1.56
C LEU A 43 -8.15 1.07 -1.26
N ASN A 44 -8.15 -0.01 -0.48
CA ASN A 44 -9.34 -0.83 -0.21
C ASN A 44 -9.85 -0.67 1.23
N PHE A 45 -9.03 -0.18 2.14
CA PHE A 45 -9.47 0.08 3.51
C PHE A 45 -10.24 1.41 3.58
N PRO A 46 -11.41 1.46 4.23
CA PRO A 46 -12.18 2.70 4.38
C PRO A 46 -11.49 3.64 5.36
N LEU A 47 -10.61 4.50 4.84
CA LEU A 47 -9.88 5.50 5.61
C LEU A 47 -10.47 6.90 5.40
N SER A 48 -10.35 7.75 6.42
CA SER A 48 -10.56 9.20 6.23
C SER A 48 -9.48 9.76 5.31
N LYS A 49 -9.77 10.90 4.67
CA LYS A 49 -8.82 11.56 3.75
C LYS A 49 -7.48 11.88 4.41
N GLU A 50 -7.51 12.34 5.66
CA GLU A 50 -6.31 12.66 6.44
C GLU A 50 -5.47 11.41 6.72
N ARG A 51 -6.13 10.34 7.17
CA ARG A 51 -5.48 9.05 7.45
C ARG A 51 -4.89 8.43 6.18
N PHE A 52 -5.61 8.54 5.06
CA PHE A 52 -5.13 8.09 3.76
C PHE A 52 -3.83 8.80 3.35
N GLU A 53 -3.78 10.14 3.46
CA GLU A 53 -2.58 10.89 3.10
C GLU A 53 -1.43 10.63 4.09
N HIS A 54 -1.72 10.52 5.39
CA HIS A 54 -0.73 10.12 6.38
C HIS A 54 -0.11 8.76 6.07
N GLU A 55 -0.94 7.76 5.77
CA GLU A 55 -0.46 6.42 5.45
C GLU A 55 0.30 6.37 4.11
N LYS A 56 -0.15 7.12 3.12
CA LYS A 56 0.58 7.28 1.85
C LYS A 56 1.97 7.88 2.09
N GLN A 57 2.10 8.89 2.96
CA GLN A 57 3.40 9.45 3.32
C GLN A 57 4.27 8.46 4.08
N LEU A 58 3.67 7.69 5.00
CA LEU A 58 4.38 6.62 5.70
C LEU A 58 4.96 5.60 4.71
N ILE A 59 4.18 5.13 3.74
CA ILE A 59 4.66 4.18 2.71
C ILE A 59 5.82 4.78 1.90
N LYS A 60 5.76 6.07 1.57
CA LYS A 60 6.87 6.78 0.88
C LYS A 60 8.13 6.84 1.74
N ASN A 61 8.00 7.12 3.04
CA ASN A 61 9.11 7.14 3.96
C ASN A 61 9.76 5.76 4.09
N ILE A 62 8.95 4.70 4.16
CA ILE A 62 9.44 3.33 4.18
C ILE A 62 10.15 2.98 2.86
N ALA A 63 9.62 3.40 1.72
CA ALA A 63 10.29 3.19 0.43
C ALA A 63 11.67 3.86 0.41
N LYS A 64 11.75 5.12 0.85
CA LYS A 64 12.99 5.88 0.94
C LYS A 64 14.00 5.21 1.88
N SER A 65 13.59 4.74 3.05
CA SER A 65 14.49 4.07 4.00
C SER A 65 15.02 2.73 3.49
N ASN A 66 14.31 2.08 2.57
CA ASN A 66 14.73 0.82 1.93
C ASN A 66 15.43 1.05 0.56
N GLY A 67 15.83 2.28 0.25
CA GLY A 67 16.62 2.61 -0.94
C GLY A 67 15.82 2.77 -2.24
N TYR A 68 14.49 2.93 -2.15
CA TYR A 68 13.62 3.15 -3.30
C TYR A 68 13.27 4.63 -3.48
N SER A 69 13.03 5.02 -4.74
CA SER A 69 12.50 6.35 -5.05
C SER A 69 11.04 6.48 -4.59
N VAL A 70 10.69 7.61 -3.98
CA VAL A 70 9.29 7.91 -3.60
C VAL A 70 8.35 7.94 -4.81
N HIS A 71 8.86 8.27 -6.00
CA HIS A 71 8.09 8.24 -7.24
C HIS A 71 7.64 6.83 -7.66
N LEU A 72 8.36 5.80 -7.21
CA LEU A 72 7.94 4.40 -7.41
C LEU A 72 6.58 4.15 -6.77
N ILE A 73 6.37 4.68 -5.56
CA ILE A 73 5.11 4.51 -4.82
C ILE A 73 3.97 5.21 -5.55
N ASP A 74 4.17 6.44 -6.03
CA ASP A 74 3.15 7.15 -6.82
C ASP A 74 2.80 6.38 -8.11
N LYS A 75 3.81 5.82 -8.79
CA LYS A 75 3.60 4.97 -9.98
C LYS A 75 2.81 3.71 -9.67
N LEU A 76 3.11 3.04 -8.55
CA LEU A 76 2.39 1.84 -8.12
C LEU A 76 0.94 2.16 -7.73
N ILE A 77 0.70 3.25 -7.00
CA ILE A 77 -0.66 3.70 -6.67
C ILE A 77 -1.47 3.95 -7.95
N ARG A 78 -0.90 4.68 -8.91
CA ARG A 78 -1.55 4.92 -10.21
C ARG A 78 -1.87 3.62 -10.95
N LYS A 79 -0.94 2.66 -10.95
CA LYS A 79 -1.12 1.34 -11.56
C LYS A 79 -2.27 0.57 -10.92
N HIS A 80 -2.37 0.57 -9.59
CA HIS A 80 -3.46 -0.09 -8.87
C HIS A 80 -4.82 0.58 -9.16
N LYS A 81 -4.88 1.92 -9.09
CA LYS A 81 -6.10 2.67 -9.43
C LYS A 81 -6.57 2.39 -10.86
N PHE A 82 -5.65 2.40 -11.83
CA PHE A 82 -5.96 2.09 -13.22
C PHE A 82 -6.52 0.68 -13.40
N LYS A 83 -5.89 -0.34 -12.78
CA LYS A 83 -6.40 -1.71 -12.78
C LYS A 83 -7.82 -1.81 -12.20
N ARG A 84 -8.08 -1.08 -11.10
CA ARG A 84 -9.42 -1.02 -10.49
C ARG A 84 -10.44 -0.38 -11.42
N THR A 85 -10.09 0.72 -12.08
CA THR A 85 -10.96 1.36 -13.08
C THR A 85 -11.27 0.41 -14.23
N LEU A 86 -10.27 -0.31 -14.75
CA LEU A 86 -10.48 -1.33 -15.79
C LEU A 86 -11.45 -2.42 -15.33
N TYR A 87 -11.23 -2.99 -14.15
CA TYR A 87 -12.12 -4.01 -13.58
C TYR A 87 -13.55 -3.51 -13.43
N ASN A 88 -13.74 -2.30 -12.89
CA ASN A 88 -15.06 -1.68 -12.73
C ASN A 88 -15.75 -1.36 -14.06
N SER A 89 -14.99 -1.14 -15.14
CA SER A 89 -15.54 -0.90 -16.47
C SER A 89 -16.01 -2.18 -17.19
N THR A 90 -15.58 -3.35 -16.70
CA THR A 90 -15.93 -4.65 -17.30
C THR A 90 -17.00 -5.35 -16.46
N THR A 91 -18.22 -5.46 -16.99
CA THR A 91 -19.37 -6.12 -16.34
C THR A 91 -19.17 -7.61 -16.07
N PHE A 92 -18.25 -8.27 -16.78
CA PHE A 92 -17.97 -9.71 -16.62
C PHE A 92 -17.05 -10.02 -15.43
N LEU A 93 -16.19 -9.08 -15.03
CA LEU A 93 -15.23 -9.30 -13.95
C LEU A 93 -15.75 -8.81 -12.59
N SER A 94 -16.63 -7.82 -12.54
CA SER A 94 -17.16 -7.18 -11.31
C SER A 94 -17.85 -8.16 -10.34
N TYR A 95 -18.36 -9.29 -10.83
CA TYR A 95 -19.09 -10.27 -10.03
C TYR A 95 -18.23 -11.41 -9.45
N ILE A 96 -16.98 -11.55 -9.88
CA ILE A 96 -16.14 -12.72 -9.53
C ILE A 96 -15.44 -12.60 -8.16
N PHE A 97 -15.42 -11.41 -7.52
CA PHE A 97 -14.76 -11.20 -6.22
C PHE A 97 -15.67 -10.57 -5.15
N LEU A 98 -16.93 -11.02 -5.08
CA LEU A 98 -17.89 -10.66 -4.01
C LEU A 98 -17.96 -11.70 -2.87
N PHE A 99 -17.05 -12.68 -2.82
CA PHE A 99 -16.93 -13.66 -1.73
C PHE A 99 -15.48 -13.78 -1.25
#